data_AF-A0A259PFE6-F1
#
_entry.id   AF-A0A259PFE6-F1
#
_cell.length_a   1.000
_cell.length_b   1.000
_cell.length_c   1.000
_cell.angle_alpha   90.00
_cell.angle_beta   90.00
_cell.angle_gamma   90.00
#
_symmetry.space_group_name_H-M   'P 1'
#
loop_
_entity.id
_entity.type
_entity.pdbx_description
1 polymer ?
#
loop_
_entity_poly.entity_id
_entity_poly.type
_entity_poly.pdbx_seq_one_letter_code
_entity_poly.pdbx_strand_id
1 'polypeptide(L)' 'MRHLLSAADLSRDEAVLILDTAAQMAATQSRQIKKLPTLRGRTVINLFFEDSTRTRIS' A
#
# COMPACT_ATOMS: atom_id res chain seq x y z
N MET A 1 9.86 9.44 -2.27
CA MET A 1 10.59 8.51 -1.37
C MET A 1 11.08 7.30 -2.16
N ARG A 2 12.32 6.84 -1.94
CA ARG A 2 12.89 5.67 -2.64
C ARG A 2 12.70 4.35 -1.86
N HIS A 3 12.71 4.42 -0.52
CA HIS A 3 12.50 3.29 0.40
C HIS A 3 11.67 3.75 1.61
N LEU A 4 10.72 2.92 2.07
CA LEU A 4 9.95 3.11 3.32
C LEU A 4 10.41 2.05 4.32
N LEU A 5 11.29 2.43 5.25
CA LEU A 5 11.91 1.51 6.21
C LEU A 5 11.39 1.75 7.63
N SER A 6 11.11 3.00 7.99
CA SER A 6 10.52 3.38 9.28
C SER A 6 9.42 4.42 9.11
N ALA A 7 8.41 4.37 9.98
CA ALA A 7 7.41 5.43 10.06
C ALA A 7 8.02 6.76 10.54
N ALA A 8 9.15 6.72 11.25
CA ALA A 8 9.88 7.92 11.70
C ALA A 8 10.51 8.70 10.52
N ASP A 9 10.67 8.07 9.36
CA ASP A 9 11.18 8.73 8.15
C ASP A 9 10.11 9.60 7.46
N LEU A 10 8.85 9.51 7.89
CA LEU A 10 7.74 10.26 7.34
C LEU A 10 7.60 11.60 8.06
N SER A 11 7.52 12.68 7.28
CA SER A 11 6.91 13.90 7.78
C SER A 11 5.43 13.68 8.08
N ARG A 12 4.85 14.53 8.93
CA ARG A 12 3.42 14.49 9.24
C ARG A 12 2.56 14.52 7.99
N ASP A 13 2.90 15.39 7.04
CA ASP A 13 2.10 15.59 5.83
C ASP A 13 2.19 14.39 4.89
N GLU A 14 3.36 13.74 4.77
CA GLU A 14 3.49 12.48 4.02
C GLU A 14 2.68 11.35 4.66
N ALA A 15 2.71 11.24 5.99
CA ALA A 15 1.92 10.25 6.70
C ALA A 15 0.41 10.46 6.47
N VAL A 16 -0.07 11.70 6.58
CA VAL A 16 -1.48 12.04 6.31
C VAL A 16 -1.84 11.73 4.86
N LEU A 17 -0.97 12.08 3.89
CA LEU A 17 -1.20 11.78 2.48
C LEU A 17 -1.35 10.28 2.21
N ILE A 18 -0.54 9.44 2.86
CA ILE A 18 -0.65 7.97 2.74
C ILE A 18 -2.01 7.49 3.28
N LEU A 19 -2.43 8.00 4.44
CA LEU A 19 -3.70 7.63 5.07
C LEU A 19 -4.91 8.07 4.23
N ASP A 20 -4.91 9.29 3.71
CA ASP A 20 -5.96 9.81 2.85
C ASP A 20 -6.05 9.00 1.55
N THR A 21 -4.91 8.66 0.95
CA THR A 21 -4.86 7.80 -0.24
C THR A 21 -5.43 6.41 0.07
N ALA A 22 -5.08 5.83 1.23
CA ALA A 22 -5.62 4.53 1.66
C ALA A 22 -7.15 4.57 1.81
N ALA A 23 -7.71 5.64 2.39
CA ALA A 23 -9.15 5.82 2.51
C ALA A 23 -9.84 5.89 1.13
N GLN A 24 -9.25 6.61 0.18
CA GLN A 24 -9.75 6.67 -1.20
C GLN A 24 -9.67 5.31 -1.89
N MET A 25 -8.58 4.56 -1.71
CA MET A 25 -8.44 3.21 -2.27
C MET A 25 -9.46 2.23 -1.66
N ALA A 26 -9.69 2.29 -0.35
CA ALA A 26 -10.72 1.48 0.30
C ALA A 26 -12.11 1.75 -0.29
N ALA A 27 -12.43 3.01 -0.56
CA ALA A 27 -13.69 3.40 -1.21
C ALA A 27 -13.82 2.86 -2.64
N THR A 28 -12.74 2.43 -3.31
CA THR A 28 -12.85 1.79 -4.64
C THR A 28 -13.35 0.35 -4.58
N GLN A 29 -13.27 -0.31 -3.42
CA GLN A 29 -13.73 -1.69 -3.25
C GLN A 29 -15.25 -1.83 -3.32
N SER A 30 -16.00 -0.73 -3.13
CA SER A 30 -17.46 -0.68 -3.28
C SER A 30 -17.93 -0.48 -4.72
N ARG A 31 -17.01 -0.17 -5.65
CA ARG A 31 -17.34 0.06 -7.07
C ARG A 31 -17.59 -1.28 -7.78
N GLN A 32 -18.44 -1.24 -8.81
CA GLN A 32 -18.69 -2.39 -9.70
C GLN A 32 -17.39 -2.92 -10.34
N ILE A 33 -16.48 -2.02 -10.68
CA ILE A 33 -15.14 -2.36 -11.20
C ILE A 33 -14.12 -2.05 -10.11
N LYS A 34 -13.63 -3.11 -9.46
CA LYS A 34 -12.66 -3.02 -8.35
C LYS A 34 -11.21 -2.91 -8.80
N LYS A 35 -10.92 -3.23 -10.07
CA LYS A 35 -9.54 -3.27 -10.60
C LYS A 35 -9.12 -1.91 -11.13
N LEU A 36 -8.22 -1.25 -10.41
CA LEU A 36 -7.53 -0.05 -10.89
C LEU A 36 -6.26 -0.45 -11.68
N PRO A 37 -5.96 0.19 -12.82
CA PRO A 37 -4.80 -0.16 -13.63
C PRO A 37 -3.46 0.39 -13.08
N THR A 38 -3.44 0.98 -11.89
CA THR A 38 -2.33 1.81 -11.37
C THR A 38 -0.99 1.08 -11.30
N LEU A 39 -0.99 -0.24 -11.08
CA LEU A 39 0.21 -1.09 -11.03
C LEU A 39 0.30 -2.08 -12.20
N ARG A 40 -0.50 -1.91 -13.26
CA ARG A 40 -0.49 -2.83 -14.40
C ARG A 40 0.91 -2.87 -15.04
N GLY A 41 1.43 -4.08 -15.23
CA GLY A 41 2.78 -4.29 -15.77
C GLY A 41 3.91 -4.11 -14.75
N ARG A 42 3.59 -3.97 -13.45
CA ARG A 42 4.58 -3.99 -12.36
C ARG A 42 4.52 -5.32 -11.62
N THR A 43 5.68 -5.82 -11.22
CA THR A 43 5.82 -7.01 -10.37
C THR A 43 6.34 -6.56 -9.00
N VAL A 44 5.67 -7.01 -7.93
CA VAL A 44 6.08 -6.78 -6.54
C VAL A 44 6.60 -8.09 -5.97
N ILE A 45 7.79 -8.07 -5.37
CA ILE A 45 8.42 -9.24 -4.76
C ILE A 45 8.31 -9.15 -3.24
N ASN A 46 7.71 -10.18 -2.66
CA ASN A 46 7.54 -10.34 -1.22
C ASN A 46 8.59 -11.32 -0.68
N LEU A 47 9.61 -10.81 0.02
CA LEU A 47 10.69 -11.62 0.60
C LEU A 47 10.51 -11.71 2.13
N PHE A 48 10.27 -12.91 2.64
CA PHE A 48 10.07 -13.19 4.07
C PHE A 48 11.04 -14.26 4.54
N PHE A 49 11.75 -13.99 5.64
CA PHE A 49 12.58 -14.99 6.34
C PHE A 49 11.79 -15.70 7.46
N GLU A 50 10.66 -15.12 7.86
CA GLU A 50 9.78 -15.60 8.93
C GLU A 50 8.34 -15.58 8.44
N ASP A 51 7.53 -16.51 8.94
CA ASP A 51 6.13 -16.62 8.55
C ASP A 51 5.30 -15.41 9.01
N SER A 52 4.62 -14.74 8.07
CA SER A 52 3.67 -13.67 8.36
C SER A 52 2.42 -13.74 7.48
N THR A 53 1.34 -14.27 8.04
CA THR A 53 0.07 -14.45 7.32
C THR A 53 -0.60 -13.13 6.97
N ARG A 54 -0.64 -12.18 7.90
CA ARG A 54 -1.32 -10.89 7.69
C ARG A 54 -0.62 -10.03 6.64
N THR A 55 0.70 -9.93 6.71
CA THR A 55 1.50 -9.10 5.77
C THR A 55 1.56 -9.72 4.37
N ARG A 56 1.54 -11.05 4.26
CA ARG A 56 1.61 -11.73 2.96
C ARG A 56 0.32 -11.60 2.16
N ILE A 57 -0.84 -11.55 2.83
CA ILE A 57 -2.17 -11.55 2.19
C ILE A 57 -2.68 -10.12 1.93
N SER A 58 -2.24 -9.13 2.70
CA SER A 58 -2.68 -7.73 2.62
C SER A 58 -2.34 -7.04 1.31
#